data_AF-A0A9E2UKQ2-F1
#
_entry.id   AF-A0A9E2UKQ2-F1
#
_cell.length_a   1.000
_cell.length_b   1.000
_cell.length_c   1.000
_cell.angle_alpha   90.00
_cell.angle_beta   90.00
_cell.angle_gamma   90.00
#
_symmetry.space_group_name_H-M   'P 1'
#
loop_
_entity.id
_entity.type
_entity.pdbx_description
1 polymer ?
#
loop_
_entity_poly.entity_id
_entity_poly.type
_entity_poly.pdbx_seq_one_letter_code
_entity_poly.pdbx_strand_id
1 'polypeptide(L)'
;LIAFQPGVNLKLPGGMYLKVAGTYYDFNYVDGNNWTASYGSGLTKNSNTQDAANNWIYDYDSFAGDIEFGMTKIPGPISYAAVFGQYVHAIDVNDNNDGWLAGLKFGDKDIKDLGDWQLSYNYRRLERDAWPDFLPCSTAYNGYTNIKGHNAYAGFGIYKNVYLSLTYWDFRHIERTKDDRQDVLQADLNVQF
;
A
#
# COMPACT_ATOMS: atom_id res chain seq x y z
N LEU A 1 -0.10 -12.45 15.03
CA LEU A 1 0.68 -12.06 13.84
C LEU A 1 2.15 -12.24 14.10
N ILE A 2 2.75 -13.19 13.40
CA ILE A 2 4.20 -13.33 13.25
C ILE A 2 4.52 -12.99 11.78
N ALA A 3 5.56 -12.19 11.56
CA ALA A 3 5.98 -11.82 10.21
C ALA A 3 7.48 -12.06 10.05
N PHE A 4 7.86 -12.68 8.93
CA PHE A 4 9.26 -12.90 8.57
C PHE A 4 9.54 -12.35 7.17
N GLN A 5 10.38 -11.31 7.09
CA GLN A 5 10.65 -10.56 5.86
C GLN A 5 12.14 -10.53 5.52
N PRO A 6 12.72 -11.57 4.91
CA PRO A 6 14.04 -11.51 4.32
C PRO A 6 14.05 -10.58 3.10
N GLY A 7 15.11 -9.79 2.96
CA GLY A 7 15.27 -8.91 1.81
C GLY A 7 16.72 -8.60 1.51
N VAL A 8 16.98 -8.23 0.25
CA VAL A 8 18.30 -7.88 -0.25
C VAL A 8 18.22 -6.56 -0.99
N ASN A 9 19.23 -5.70 -0.79
CA ASN A 9 19.42 -4.46 -1.53
C ASN A 9 20.72 -4.54 -2.32
N LEU A 10 20.61 -4.76 -3.62
CA LEU A 10 21.73 -4.88 -4.54
C LEU A 10 22.05 -3.51 -5.14
N LYS A 11 23.27 -3.03 -4.93
CA LYS A 11 23.81 -1.86 -5.64
C LYS A 11 24.35 -2.33 -6.99
N LEU A 12 23.88 -1.70 -8.06
CA LEU A 12 24.27 -2.00 -9.43
C LEU A 12 25.16 -0.87 -9.98
N PRO A 13 25.95 -1.12 -11.04
CA PRO A 13 26.75 -0.08 -11.69
C PRO A 13 25.90 1.10 -12.16
N GLY A 14 26.52 2.28 -12.28
CA GLY A 14 25.83 3.46 -12.83
C GLY A 14 24.83 4.16 -11.89
N GLY A 15 24.87 3.89 -10.59
CA GLY A 15 23.93 4.48 -9.64
C GLY A 15 22.54 3.83 -9.67
N MET A 16 22.47 2.58 -10.12
CA MET A 16 21.25 1.78 -10.10
C MET A 16 21.20 0.93 -8.84
N TYR A 17 20.00 0.51 -8.45
CA TYR A 17 19.81 -0.48 -7.39
C TYR A 17 18.61 -1.37 -7.67
N LEU A 18 18.62 -2.55 -7.05
CA LEU A 18 17.51 -3.47 -7.02
C LEU A 18 17.27 -3.90 -5.57
N LYS A 19 16.07 -3.65 -5.07
CA LYS A 19 15.59 -4.20 -3.80
C LYS A 19 14.59 -5.30 -4.08
N VAL A 20 14.75 -6.41 -3.39
CA VAL A 20 13.78 -7.51 -3.40
C VAL A 20 13.58 -7.97 -1.97
N ALA A 21 12.33 -8.15 -1.56
CA ALA A 21 12.00 -8.80 -0.29
C ALA A 21 10.87 -9.81 -0.52
N GLY A 22 10.89 -10.87 0.27
CA GLY A 22 9.76 -11.79 0.40
C GLY A 22 9.33 -11.79 1.85
N THR A 23 8.03 -11.87 2.11
CA THR A 23 7.48 -11.90 3.47
C THR A 23 6.54 -13.06 3.62
N TYR A 24 6.63 -13.75 4.75
CA TYR A 24 5.58 -14.65 5.22
C TYR A 24 4.89 -14.02 6.42
N TYR A 25 3.57 -14.00 6.40
CA TYR A 25 2.71 -13.56 7.48
C TYR A 25 1.91 -14.75 8.00
N ASP A 26 2.04 -14.98 9.30
CA ASP A 26 1.31 -15.97 10.07
C ASP A 26 0.33 -15.23 11.00
N PHE A 27 -0.94 -15.26 10.64
CA PHE A 27 -2.04 -14.72 11.40
C PHE A 27 -2.62 -15.84 12.25
N ASN A 28 -2.63 -15.62 13.57
CA ASN A 28 -3.12 -16.62 14.51
C ASN A 28 -4.39 -16.11 15.17
N TYR A 29 -5.38 -16.99 15.32
CA TYR A 29 -6.65 -16.71 15.99
C TYR A 29 -7.45 -15.58 15.32
N VAL A 30 -7.42 -15.53 13.99
CA VAL A 30 -8.24 -14.60 13.21
C VAL A 30 -9.51 -15.31 12.74
N ASP A 31 -9.38 -16.57 12.32
CA ASP A 31 -10.49 -17.46 11.99
C ASP A 31 -11.42 -17.70 13.20
N GLY A 32 -12.69 -17.98 12.93
CA GLY A 32 -13.70 -18.29 13.95
C GLY A 32 -14.03 -17.14 14.91
N ASN A 33 -13.42 -15.96 14.75
CA ASN A 33 -13.61 -14.81 15.61
C ASN A 33 -14.48 -13.74 14.94
N ASN A 34 -15.33 -13.11 15.75
CA ASN A 34 -16.15 -11.98 15.31
C ASN A 34 -15.41 -10.67 15.59
N TRP A 35 -14.90 -10.06 14.52
CA TRP A 35 -14.17 -8.81 14.62
C TRP A 35 -15.07 -7.56 14.65
N THR A 36 -16.40 -7.73 14.55
CA THR A 36 -17.42 -6.66 14.40
C THR A 36 -17.39 -5.61 15.53
N ALA A 37 -16.95 -6.00 16.72
CA ALA A 37 -16.91 -5.14 17.90
C ALA A 37 -15.56 -4.42 18.13
N SER A 38 -14.52 -4.70 17.34
CA SER A 38 -13.14 -4.23 17.62
C SER A 38 -12.88 -2.77 17.25
N TYR A 39 -13.83 -2.08 16.60
CA TYR A 39 -13.78 -0.63 16.41
C TYR A 39 -14.92 0.00 17.23
N GLY A 40 -14.59 0.77 18.27
CA GLY A 40 -15.53 1.55 19.12
C GLY A 40 -16.37 2.61 18.39
N SER A 41 -16.43 2.53 17.05
CA SER A 41 -17.20 3.34 16.12
C SER A 41 -18.12 2.51 15.20
N GLY A 42 -18.24 1.19 15.38
CA GLY A 42 -19.11 0.33 14.55
C GLY A 42 -18.56 0.10 13.13
N LEU A 43 -17.24 0.07 12.98
CA LEU A 43 -16.55 -0.01 11.69
C LEU A 43 -15.73 -1.31 11.56
N THR A 44 -16.32 -2.50 11.78
CA THR A 44 -15.93 -3.54 10.82
C THR A 44 -16.58 -3.23 9.52
N LYS A 45 -15.72 -3.27 8.53
CA LYS A 45 -16.07 -3.06 7.15
C LYS A 45 -16.80 -4.25 6.56
N ASN A 46 -16.70 -5.40 7.24
CA ASN A 46 -17.26 -6.67 6.80
C ASN A 46 -16.90 -6.91 5.33
N SER A 47 -15.67 -6.53 4.96
CA SER A 47 -15.19 -6.70 3.60
C SER A 47 -14.58 -8.07 3.41
N ASN A 48 -13.90 -8.60 4.43
CA ASN A 48 -13.51 -10.01 4.46
C ASN A 48 -14.73 -10.95 4.54
N THR A 49 -14.58 -12.17 4.02
CA THR A 49 -15.64 -13.18 4.04
C THR A 49 -15.95 -13.68 5.46
N GLN A 50 -17.23 -13.84 5.76
CA GLN A 50 -17.76 -14.19 7.08
C GLN A 50 -18.77 -15.33 7.02
N ASP A 51 -18.92 -16.06 8.12
CA ASP A 51 -19.97 -17.06 8.32
C ASP A 51 -21.33 -16.41 8.70
N ALA A 52 -22.37 -17.23 8.88
CA ALA A 52 -23.70 -16.74 9.25
C ALA A 52 -23.79 -16.06 10.63
N ALA A 53 -22.78 -16.26 11.49
CA ALA A 53 -22.64 -15.62 12.79
C ALA A 53 -21.72 -14.38 12.76
N ASN A 54 -21.28 -13.96 11.56
CA ASN A 54 -20.33 -12.88 11.30
C ASN A 54 -18.90 -13.16 11.82
N ASN A 55 -18.55 -14.42 12.05
CA ASN A 55 -17.17 -14.80 12.32
C ASN A 55 -16.39 -14.86 11.01
N TRP A 56 -15.12 -14.50 11.06
CA TRP A 56 -14.23 -14.63 9.91
C TRP A 56 -13.93 -16.12 9.66
N ILE A 57 -13.82 -16.51 8.40
CA ILE A 57 -13.67 -17.92 8.02
C ILE A 57 -12.23 -18.32 7.65
N TYR A 58 -11.32 -17.35 7.57
CA TYR A 58 -9.92 -17.55 7.22
C TYR A 58 -9.01 -16.80 8.22
N ASP A 59 -7.79 -17.28 8.38
CA ASP A 59 -6.75 -16.60 9.15
C ASP A 59 -6.02 -15.54 8.31
N TYR A 60 -5.99 -15.71 6.98
CA TYR A 60 -5.32 -14.86 5.99
C TYR A 60 -3.79 -14.98 6.01
N ASP A 61 -3.27 -16.15 6.36
CA ASP A 61 -1.86 -16.49 6.24
C ASP A 61 -1.36 -16.19 4.83
N SER A 62 -0.32 -15.37 4.70
CA SER A 62 0.00 -14.75 3.42
C SER A 62 1.47 -14.81 3.07
N PHE A 63 1.77 -15.02 1.79
CA PHE A 63 3.06 -14.66 1.21
C PHE A 63 2.96 -13.30 0.53
N ALA A 64 3.96 -12.46 0.74
CA ALA A 64 4.12 -11.22 0.01
C ALA A 64 5.49 -11.15 -0.66
N GLY A 65 5.57 -10.40 -1.75
CA GLY A 65 6.80 -10.11 -2.48
C GLY A 65 6.87 -8.65 -2.84
N ASP A 66 8.02 -8.03 -2.58
CA ASP A 66 8.31 -6.63 -2.86
C ASP A 66 9.48 -6.54 -3.84
N ILE A 67 9.36 -5.67 -4.83
CA ILE A 67 10.45 -5.35 -5.74
C ILE A 67 10.50 -3.84 -6.01
N GLU A 68 11.70 -3.26 -5.99
CA GLU A 68 11.94 -1.89 -6.41
C GLU A 68 13.24 -1.82 -7.20
N PHE A 69 13.15 -1.36 -8.44
CA PHE A 69 14.32 -1.02 -9.26
C PHE A 69 14.39 0.49 -9.42
N GLY A 70 15.55 1.07 -9.10
CA GLY A 70 15.73 2.52 -9.13
C GLY A 70 17.07 2.96 -9.69
N MET A 71 17.08 4.17 -10.22
CA MET A 71 18.24 4.88 -10.73
C MET A 71 18.37 6.19 -9.94
N THR A 72 19.52 6.43 -9.31
CA THR A 72 19.76 7.61 -8.46
C THR A 72 20.70 8.63 -9.10
N LYS A 73 21.04 8.46 -10.38
CA LYS A 73 21.95 9.32 -11.14
C LYS A 73 21.46 9.44 -12.58
N ILE A 74 20.28 10.02 -12.76
CA ILE A 74 19.75 10.32 -14.08
C ILE A 74 20.27 11.72 -14.52
N PRO A 75 20.86 11.88 -15.71
CA PRO A 75 21.27 13.19 -16.20
C PRO A 75 20.06 14.10 -16.46
N GLY A 76 20.15 15.38 -16.09
CA GLY A 76 19.11 16.38 -16.33
C GLY A 76 18.37 16.82 -15.05
N PRO A 77 17.14 17.35 -15.17
CA PRO A 77 16.39 17.90 -14.03
C PRO A 77 15.76 16.84 -13.12
N ILE A 78 15.83 15.56 -13.49
CA ILE A 78 15.34 14.42 -12.71
C ILE A 78 16.58 13.70 -12.18
N SER A 79 16.77 13.68 -10.86
CA SER A 79 17.95 13.05 -10.24
C SER A 79 17.70 11.58 -9.88
N TYR A 80 16.42 11.20 -9.74
CA TYR A 80 15.96 9.89 -9.32
C TYR A 80 14.72 9.44 -10.09
N ALA A 81 14.70 8.16 -10.47
CA ALA A 81 13.48 7.47 -10.87
C ALA A 81 13.50 6.02 -10.38
N ALA A 82 12.34 5.47 -10.06
CA ALA A 82 12.19 4.08 -9.68
C ALA A 82 10.85 3.53 -10.15
N VAL A 83 10.83 2.22 -10.41
CA VAL A 83 9.61 1.43 -10.55
C VAL A 83 9.57 0.43 -9.42
N PHE A 84 8.38 0.19 -8.88
CA PHE A 84 8.19 -0.71 -7.76
C PHE A 84 6.90 -1.48 -7.90
N GLY A 85 6.85 -2.64 -7.27
CA GLY A 85 5.67 -3.46 -7.19
C GLY A 85 5.64 -4.26 -5.90
N GLN A 86 4.43 -4.58 -5.47
CA GLN A 86 4.20 -5.50 -4.38
C GLN A 86 3.11 -6.47 -4.81
N TYR A 87 3.21 -7.70 -4.33
CA TYR A 87 2.20 -8.74 -4.50
C TYR A 87 1.99 -9.42 -3.15
N VAL A 88 0.76 -9.80 -2.86
CA VAL A 88 0.38 -10.58 -1.68
C VAL A 88 -0.63 -11.63 -2.10
N HIS A 89 -0.52 -12.80 -1.48
CA HIS A 89 -1.38 -13.94 -1.71
C HIS A 89 -1.69 -14.61 -0.38
N ALA A 90 -2.98 -14.69 -0.03
CA ALA A 90 -3.46 -15.44 1.11
C ALA A 90 -3.57 -16.94 0.76
N ILE A 91 -2.84 -17.77 1.50
CA ILE A 91 -2.55 -19.17 1.18
C ILE A 91 -3.67 -20.09 1.68
N ASP A 92 -4.37 -19.68 2.72
CA ASP A 92 -5.47 -20.40 3.38
C ASP A 92 -6.85 -20.03 2.80
N VAL A 93 -6.88 -19.21 1.74
CA VAL A 93 -8.08 -18.73 1.06
C VAL A 93 -8.15 -19.30 -0.35
N ASN A 94 -9.34 -19.73 -0.79
CA ASN A 94 -9.52 -20.40 -2.09
C ASN A 94 -9.93 -19.48 -3.26
N ASP A 95 -10.42 -18.27 -2.98
CA ASP A 95 -10.87 -17.31 -3.98
C ASP A 95 -10.72 -15.88 -3.43
N ASN A 96 -10.57 -14.89 -4.32
CA ASN A 96 -10.39 -13.49 -3.96
C ASN A 96 -9.22 -13.25 -2.97
N ASN A 97 -8.13 -13.99 -3.13
CA ASN A 97 -7.00 -14.08 -2.21
C ASN A 97 -5.73 -13.34 -2.66
N ASP A 98 -5.78 -12.59 -3.77
CA ASP A 98 -4.65 -11.86 -4.34
C ASP A 98 -4.73 -10.34 -4.15
N GLY A 99 -3.59 -9.74 -3.86
CA GLY A 99 -3.40 -8.29 -3.84
C GLY A 99 -2.13 -7.91 -4.59
N TRP A 100 -2.16 -6.79 -5.30
CA TRP A 100 -0.97 -6.26 -5.94
C TRP A 100 -1.02 -4.75 -6.08
N LEU A 101 0.18 -4.16 -6.19
CA LEU A 101 0.35 -2.80 -6.65
C LEU A 101 1.56 -2.69 -7.55
N ALA A 102 1.49 -1.74 -8.47
CA ALA A 102 2.60 -1.35 -9.31
C ALA A 102 2.66 0.17 -9.38
N GLY A 103 3.86 0.72 -9.29
CA GLY A 103 4.05 2.15 -9.22
C GLY A 103 5.40 2.63 -9.72
N LEU A 104 5.50 3.94 -9.79
CA LEU A 104 6.65 4.69 -10.25
C LEU A 104 6.90 5.88 -9.33
N LYS A 105 8.17 6.25 -9.19
CA LYS A 105 8.63 7.44 -8.47
C LYS A 105 9.60 8.18 -9.37
N PHE A 106 9.56 9.52 -9.36
CA PHE A 106 10.52 10.34 -10.09
C PHE A 106 10.67 11.73 -9.47
N GLY A 107 11.81 12.37 -9.72
CA GLY A 107 12.18 13.67 -9.15
C GLY A 107 13.47 13.53 -8.33
N ASP A 108 13.46 14.03 -7.11
CA ASP A 108 14.50 13.85 -6.11
C ASP A 108 14.24 12.62 -5.26
N LYS A 109 15.33 11.96 -4.82
CA LYS A 109 15.22 10.73 -4.03
C LYS A 109 14.58 10.97 -2.66
N ASP A 110 14.99 12.05 -2.01
CA ASP A 110 14.46 12.55 -0.75
C ASP A 110 14.19 14.05 -0.94
N ILE A 111 13.09 14.56 -0.38
CA ILE A 111 12.80 16.01 -0.38
C ILE A 111 13.38 16.60 0.90
N LYS A 112 14.53 17.27 0.80
CA LYS A 112 15.27 17.79 1.96
C LYS A 112 15.56 19.28 1.88
N ASP A 113 15.74 19.80 0.68
CA ASP A 113 16.10 21.19 0.46
C ASP A 113 15.00 21.95 -0.30
N LEU A 114 15.11 23.28 -0.31
CA LEU A 114 14.21 24.14 -1.07
C LEU A 114 14.34 23.80 -2.56
N GLY A 115 13.20 23.51 -3.20
CA GLY A 115 13.14 23.20 -4.63
C GLY A 115 13.23 21.72 -4.97
N ASP A 116 13.58 20.86 -3.99
CA ASP A 116 13.48 19.42 -4.17
C ASP A 116 12.02 19.04 -4.41
N TRP A 117 11.77 18.10 -5.31
CA TRP A 117 10.40 17.66 -5.60
C TRP A 117 10.36 16.16 -5.88
N GLN A 118 9.25 15.53 -5.55
CA GLN A 118 9.05 14.12 -5.88
C GLN A 118 7.62 13.87 -6.29
N LEU A 119 7.45 13.14 -7.38
CA LEU A 119 6.20 12.60 -7.83
C LEU A 119 6.22 11.09 -7.66
N SER A 120 5.12 10.53 -7.16
CA SER A 120 4.93 9.08 -7.03
C SER A 120 3.52 8.73 -7.45
N TYR A 121 3.37 7.64 -8.17
CA TYR A 121 2.08 7.14 -8.59
C TYR A 121 2.07 5.61 -8.48
N ASN A 122 0.95 5.06 -8.03
CA ASN A 122 0.71 3.63 -8.08
C ASN A 122 -0.74 3.33 -8.42
N TYR A 123 -0.91 2.20 -9.10
CA TYR A 123 -2.19 1.53 -9.19
C TYR A 123 -2.14 0.31 -8.28
N ARG A 124 -3.22 0.05 -7.57
CA ARG A 124 -3.34 -1.11 -6.70
C ARG A 124 -4.69 -1.79 -6.86
N ARG A 125 -4.69 -3.10 -6.61
CA ARG A 125 -5.87 -3.95 -6.53
C ARG A 125 -5.69 -4.88 -5.33
N LEU A 126 -6.64 -4.88 -4.43
CA LEU A 126 -6.65 -5.74 -3.25
C LEU A 126 -7.97 -6.49 -3.24
N GLU A 127 -7.93 -7.79 -3.47
CA GLU A 127 -9.12 -8.63 -3.40
C GLU A 127 -9.66 -8.72 -1.98
N ARG A 128 -10.90 -9.22 -1.90
CA ARG A 128 -11.70 -9.30 -0.67
C ARG A 128 -10.96 -9.98 0.47
N ASP A 129 -10.34 -11.09 0.17
CA ASP A 129 -9.77 -12.05 1.11
C ASP A 129 -8.26 -12.19 0.93
N ALA A 130 -7.61 -11.20 0.32
CA ALA A 130 -6.17 -11.17 0.14
C ALA A 130 -5.42 -10.67 1.38
N TRP A 131 -6.13 -10.04 2.33
CA TRP A 131 -5.55 -9.41 3.52
C TRP A 131 -6.61 -9.18 4.60
N PRO A 132 -6.26 -9.14 5.89
CA PRO A 132 -7.18 -8.74 6.97
C PRO A 132 -7.60 -7.26 6.87
N ASP A 133 -8.89 -6.97 6.83
CA ASP A 133 -9.47 -5.64 6.57
C ASP A 133 -9.30 -4.61 7.70
N PHE A 134 -8.73 -5.00 8.83
CA PHE A 134 -8.32 -4.08 9.91
C PHE A 134 -6.92 -3.49 9.72
N LEU A 135 -6.14 -4.00 8.75
CA LEU A 135 -4.76 -3.56 8.48
C LEU A 135 -4.59 -2.52 7.36
N PRO A 136 -5.42 -2.47 6.31
CA PRO A 136 -5.33 -1.46 5.29
C PRO A 136 -5.46 -0.05 5.88
N CYS A 137 -4.77 0.90 5.26
CA CYS A 137 -4.79 2.28 5.68
C CYS A 137 -6.22 2.84 5.66
N SER A 138 -6.64 3.48 6.75
CA SER A 138 -7.98 4.03 6.89
C SER A 138 -8.31 5.15 5.88
N THR A 139 -7.33 5.77 5.23
CA THR A 139 -7.58 6.74 4.16
C THR A 139 -7.74 6.10 2.78
N ALA A 140 -7.28 4.86 2.60
CA ALA A 140 -7.41 4.12 1.34
C ALA A 140 -8.76 3.41 1.31
N TYR A 141 -9.79 4.06 0.75
CA TYR A 141 -11.14 3.51 0.71
C TYR A 141 -11.63 3.14 2.11
N ASN A 142 -11.49 4.07 3.05
CA ASN A 142 -11.75 3.87 4.47
C ASN A 142 -10.91 2.75 5.13
N GLY A 143 -10.12 1.94 4.41
CA GLY A 143 -9.50 0.68 4.85
C GLY A 143 -10.22 -0.62 4.42
N TYR A 144 -11.18 -0.59 3.47
CA TYR A 144 -11.85 -1.84 3.02
C TYR A 144 -10.90 -2.67 2.15
N THR A 145 -11.11 -3.99 2.11
CA THR A 145 -10.61 -4.88 1.05
C THR A 145 -11.62 -4.94 -0.11
N ASN A 146 -11.37 -5.76 -1.15
CA ASN A 146 -12.17 -5.77 -2.38
C ASN A 146 -12.12 -4.42 -3.14
N ILE A 147 -10.96 -3.75 -3.17
CA ILE A 147 -10.80 -2.42 -3.76
C ILE A 147 -9.75 -2.40 -4.88
N LYS A 148 -9.92 -1.47 -5.81
CA LYS A 148 -8.89 -1.13 -6.80
C LYS A 148 -8.88 0.36 -7.08
N GLY A 149 -7.72 0.90 -7.42
CA GLY A 149 -7.64 2.32 -7.66
C GLY A 149 -6.25 2.90 -7.81
N HIS A 150 -6.26 4.21 -7.95
CA HIS A 150 -5.12 5.06 -8.22
C HIS A 150 -4.72 5.80 -6.97
N ASN A 151 -3.42 5.92 -6.75
CA ASN A 151 -2.86 6.80 -5.75
C ASN A 151 -1.74 7.62 -6.40
N ALA A 152 -1.85 8.94 -6.30
CA ALA A 152 -0.86 9.89 -6.77
C ALA A 152 -0.38 10.74 -5.60
N TYR A 153 0.92 11.00 -5.57
CA TYR A 153 1.59 11.82 -4.57
C TYR A 153 2.47 12.84 -5.28
N ALA A 154 2.45 14.07 -4.78
CA ALA A 154 3.35 15.13 -5.16
C ALA A 154 3.90 15.82 -3.91
N GLY A 155 5.22 15.96 -3.82
CA GLY A 155 5.87 16.70 -2.75
C GLY A 155 6.78 17.79 -3.32
N PHE A 156 6.88 18.92 -2.60
CA PHE A 156 7.74 20.04 -2.95
C PHE A 156 8.37 20.67 -1.70
N GLY A 157 9.71 20.74 -1.69
CA GLY A 157 10.52 21.33 -0.64
C GLY A 157 10.39 22.85 -0.63
N ILE A 158 9.94 23.40 0.50
CA ILE A 158 9.73 24.84 0.70
C ILE A 158 10.79 25.46 1.61
N TYR A 159 11.50 24.64 2.38
CA TYR A 159 12.66 25.04 3.17
C TYR A 159 13.50 23.80 3.50
N LYS A 160 14.67 24.00 4.10
CA LYS A 160 15.48 22.89 4.61
C LYS A 160 14.66 22.06 5.60
N ASN A 161 14.54 20.77 5.31
CA ASN A 161 13.75 19.77 6.02
C ASN A 161 12.25 20.07 6.14
N VAL A 162 11.71 20.97 5.31
CA VAL A 162 10.29 21.33 5.30
C VAL A 162 9.75 21.21 3.88
N TYR A 163 8.70 20.41 3.71
CA TYR A 163 8.05 20.23 2.42
C TYR A 163 6.54 20.16 2.54
N LEU A 164 5.86 20.63 1.51
CA LEU A 164 4.43 20.42 1.31
C LEU A 164 4.23 19.16 0.49
N SER A 165 3.20 18.38 0.81
CA SER A 165 2.77 17.26 -0.01
C SER A 165 1.29 17.28 -0.29
N LEU A 166 0.93 16.78 -1.46
CA LEU A 166 -0.43 16.55 -1.91
C LEU A 166 -0.56 15.08 -2.28
N THR A 167 -1.55 14.41 -1.72
CA THR A 167 -1.87 13.02 -2.07
C THR A 167 -3.31 12.93 -2.54
N TYR A 168 -3.50 12.28 -3.68
CA TYR A 168 -4.80 12.01 -4.27
C TYR A 168 -5.03 10.50 -4.31
N TRP A 169 -6.21 10.07 -3.86
CA TRP A 169 -6.67 8.70 -3.95
C TRP A 169 -7.98 8.64 -4.72
N ASP A 170 -8.07 7.68 -5.63
CA ASP A 170 -9.29 7.34 -6.37
C ASP A 170 -9.47 5.83 -6.32
N PHE A 171 -10.46 5.37 -5.56
CA PHE A 171 -10.72 3.97 -5.30
C PHE A 171 -12.17 3.59 -5.55
N ARG A 172 -12.39 2.32 -5.88
CA ARG A 172 -13.71 1.71 -6.08
C ARG A 172 -13.65 0.22 -5.75
N HIS A 173 -14.79 -0.43 -5.53
CA HIS A 173 -14.76 -1.89 -5.35
C HIS A 173 -14.41 -2.63 -6.66
N ILE A 174 -13.81 -3.82 -6.52
CA ILE A 174 -13.51 -4.71 -7.64
C ILE A 174 -14.80 -5.34 -8.14
N GLU A 175 -15.54 -5.99 -7.24
CA GLU A 175 -16.86 -6.56 -7.47
C GLU A 175 -17.94 -5.54 -7.13
N ARG A 176 -18.80 -5.24 -8.10
CA ARG A 176 -19.74 -4.11 -8.01
C ARG A 176 -21.07 -4.58 -7.44
N THR A 177 -21.54 -3.91 -6.39
CA THR A 177 -22.95 -3.96 -5.97
C THR A 177 -23.69 -2.66 -6.31
N LYS A 178 -23.03 -1.48 -6.28
CA LYS A 178 -23.50 -0.16 -6.81
C LYS A 178 -22.29 0.72 -7.20
N ASP A 179 -22.54 1.96 -7.67
CA ASP A 179 -21.48 2.96 -7.84
C ASP A 179 -21.03 3.47 -6.47
N ASP A 180 -19.76 3.29 -6.16
CA ASP A 180 -19.21 3.41 -4.81
C ASP A 180 -17.83 4.07 -4.81
N ARG A 181 -17.51 4.84 -5.86
CA ARG A 181 -16.23 5.53 -5.99
C ARG A 181 -15.94 6.44 -4.79
N GLN A 182 -14.71 6.40 -4.30
CA GLN A 182 -14.18 7.33 -3.32
C GLN A 182 -13.02 8.11 -3.92
N ASP A 183 -13.14 9.44 -3.89
CA ASP A 183 -12.07 10.37 -4.22
C ASP A 183 -11.66 11.14 -2.95
N VAL A 184 -10.36 11.12 -2.61
CA VAL A 184 -9.81 11.85 -1.46
C VAL A 184 -8.62 12.68 -1.92
N LEU A 185 -8.57 13.94 -1.49
CA LEU A 185 -7.42 14.81 -1.64
C LEU A 185 -6.93 15.23 -0.25
N GLN A 186 -5.67 14.99 0.05
CA GLN A 186 -5.03 15.38 1.30
C GLN A 186 -3.82 16.25 1.02
N ALA A 187 -3.67 17.31 1.82
CA ALA A 187 -2.51 18.18 1.80
C ALA A 187 -1.85 18.16 3.18
N ASP A 188 -0.53 17.98 3.22
CA ASP A 188 0.24 17.89 4.45
C ASP A 188 1.42 18.86 4.42
N LEU A 189 1.78 19.38 5.60
CA LEU A 189 3.04 20.07 5.85
C LEU A 189 3.93 19.15 6.67
N ASN A 190 5.10 18.81 6.12
CA ASN A 190 6.03 17.88 6.73
C ASN A 190 7.27 18.63 7.22
N VAL A 191 7.70 18.32 8.45
CA VAL A 191 8.90 18.89 9.09
C VAL A 191 9.75 17.75 9.63
N GLN A 192 11.00 17.64 9.14
CA GLN A 192 11.97 16.64 9.59
C GLN A 192 13.03 17.30 10.49
N PHE A 193 13.33 16.68 11.63
CA PHE A 193 14.28 17.19 12.62
C PHE A 193 15.60 16.43 12.57
#